data_AF-R6Y593-F1
#
_entry.id   AF-R6Y593-F1
#
_cell.length_a   1.000
_cell.length_b   1.000
_cell.length_c   1.000
_cell.angle_alpha   90.00
_cell.angle_beta   90.00
_cell.angle_gamma   90.00
#
_symmetry.space_group_name_H-M   'P 1'
#
loop_
_entity.id
_entity.type
_entity.pdbx_description
1 polymer ?
#
loop_
_entity_poly.entity_id
_entity_poly.type
_entity_poly.pdbx_seq_one_letter_code
_entity_poly.pdbx_strand_id
1 'polypeptide(L)'
;MAKTITGKQVGDSYYRVEHPSGLTVLLYPKEHCSTTYAIFGTRYGSIDNCFQRSDEAGPESVPEGIAHYLEHKLFESEEGDAFERFSKTGASANAFTSFESTCYLFSTTDQVYQSLEILLDFVQSPYFTEETVRKEQGIIGQEIKMYDDDPQWRVMFNYLKAMYRSHPIREDIAGTVESIAKITPELLYRCYNTFYNLGNMVLAIAGNFQVDKALAVCDKMLKPAAPVTVKRVFPQEPDTIVQPVVEERLSVASPLFQFGFKEPGADQPRSEKDVAATEVLLETLASDASPLFRRLLDQGLVNESSFSYEYFEGNGYATVMFSGESKDPQAVAQAILEEVERFQREGIPAEAFERSKRALYGELVAALNSTGSIANGLVNMHLKGRELFTYIDSLASLRLEDGEERLRKVFQRERSVLSVILPH
;
A
#
# COMPACT_ATOMS: atom_id res chain seq x y z
N MET A 1 28.56 3.51 -5.23
CA MET A 1 28.65 2.80 -6.53
C MET A 1 27.30 2.18 -6.81
N ALA A 2 26.80 2.27 -8.05
CA ALA A 2 25.55 1.64 -8.44
C ALA A 2 25.71 0.11 -8.52
N LYS A 3 24.81 -0.63 -7.87
CA LYS A 3 24.70 -2.09 -7.97
C LYS A 3 23.59 -2.43 -8.96
N THR A 4 23.92 -3.17 -10.01
CA THR A 4 22.90 -3.72 -10.92
C THR A 4 22.17 -4.88 -10.25
N ILE A 5 20.84 -4.84 -10.29
CA ILE A 5 19.95 -5.92 -9.89
C ILE A 5 19.32 -6.47 -11.16
N THR A 6 19.37 -7.80 -11.35
CA THR A 6 18.95 -8.46 -12.60
C THR A 6 17.92 -9.53 -12.31
N GLY A 7 16.77 -9.45 -12.98
CA GLY A 7 15.75 -10.49 -12.95
C GLY A 7 16.03 -11.51 -14.03
N LYS A 8 16.53 -12.69 -13.66
CA LYS A 8 16.97 -13.70 -14.64
C LYS A 8 15.83 -14.22 -15.51
N GLN A 9 14.64 -14.36 -14.93
CA GLN A 9 13.49 -14.89 -15.66
C GLN A 9 12.88 -13.90 -16.64
N VAL A 10 12.89 -12.61 -16.28
CA VAL A 10 12.34 -11.52 -17.12
C VAL A 10 13.37 -10.94 -18.08
N GLY A 11 14.67 -11.17 -17.84
CA GLY A 11 15.75 -10.64 -18.67
C GLY A 11 15.93 -9.13 -18.58
N ASP A 12 15.52 -8.53 -17.45
CA ASP A 12 15.53 -7.08 -17.22
C ASP A 12 16.41 -6.71 -16.02
N SER A 13 16.71 -5.42 -15.86
CA SER A 13 17.58 -4.94 -14.78
C SER A 13 17.27 -3.51 -14.35
N TYR A 14 17.60 -3.20 -13.11
CA TYR A 14 17.60 -1.84 -12.59
C TYR A 14 18.85 -1.61 -11.72
N TYR A 15 19.13 -0.35 -11.40
CA TYR A 15 20.26 0.03 -10.56
C TYR A 15 19.78 0.40 -9.17
N ARG A 16 20.46 -0.12 -8.14
CA ARG A 16 20.33 0.31 -6.76
C ARG A 16 21.56 1.09 -6.35
N VAL A 17 21.37 2.29 -5.83
CA VAL A 17 22.43 3.17 -5.36
C VAL A 17 22.19 3.50 -3.89
N GLU A 18 23.15 3.22 -3.04
CA GLU A 18 23.19 3.80 -1.70
C GLU A 18 23.88 5.16 -1.79
N HIS A 19 23.10 6.22 -1.73
CA HIS A 19 23.60 7.59 -1.86
C HIS A 19 24.30 8.01 -0.55
N PRO A 20 25.38 8.81 -0.59
CA PRO A 20 26.09 9.26 0.63
C PRO A 20 25.23 10.02 1.65
N SER A 21 24.08 10.56 1.24
CA SER A 21 23.10 11.18 2.14
C SER A 21 22.32 10.18 3.01
N GLY A 22 22.46 8.87 2.77
CA GLY A 22 21.71 7.80 3.41
C GLY A 22 20.50 7.30 2.60
N LEU A 23 20.11 8.02 1.53
CA LEU A 23 18.99 7.62 0.68
C LEU A 23 19.33 6.41 -0.20
N THR A 24 18.45 5.40 -0.23
CA THR A 24 18.48 4.41 -1.31
C THR A 24 17.78 4.96 -2.55
N VAL A 25 18.46 4.95 -3.70
CA VAL A 25 17.93 5.36 -5.00
C VAL A 25 17.83 4.16 -5.94
N LEU A 26 16.65 3.93 -6.52
CA LEU A 26 16.31 2.84 -7.42
C LEU A 26 16.04 3.40 -8.82
N LEU A 27 16.86 3.02 -9.80
CA LEU A 27 16.83 3.60 -11.15
C LEU A 27 16.55 2.52 -12.18
N TYR A 28 15.40 2.61 -12.85
CA TYR A 28 14.93 1.66 -13.87
C TYR A 28 14.81 2.36 -15.24
N PRO A 29 15.93 2.62 -15.94
CA PRO A 29 15.90 3.28 -17.23
C PRO A 29 15.23 2.39 -18.30
N LYS A 30 14.32 3.00 -19.06
CA LYS A 30 13.54 2.41 -20.16
C LYS A 30 13.53 3.40 -21.32
N GLU A 31 14.53 3.30 -22.20
CA GLU A 31 14.78 4.27 -23.29
C GLU A 31 13.60 4.42 -24.27
N HIS A 32 12.74 3.41 -24.38
CA HIS A 32 11.61 3.39 -25.31
C HIS A 32 10.27 3.81 -24.68
N CYS A 33 10.25 4.17 -23.40
CA CYS A 33 9.04 4.71 -22.77
C CYS A 33 8.88 6.21 -23.11
N SER A 34 7.65 6.63 -23.40
CA SER A 34 7.33 8.05 -23.64
C SER A 34 7.23 8.87 -22.35
N THR A 35 7.14 8.21 -21.20
CA THR A 35 6.99 8.83 -19.89
C THR A 35 8.14 8.43 -18.97
N THR A 36 8.46 9.32 -18.03
CA THR A 36 9.28 9.03 -16.86
C THR A 36 8.45 9.32 -15.61
N TYR A 37 8.52 8.39 -14.66
CA TYR A 37 7.83 8.44 -13.39
C TYR A 37 8.86 8.41 -12.27
N ALA A 38 8.75 9.34 -11.33
CA ALA A 38 9.58 9.37 -10.12
C ALA A 38 8.69 9.40 -8.89
N ILE A 39 9.08 8.65 -7.87
CA ILE A 39 8.37 8.56 -6.58
C ILE A 39 9.39 8.57 -5.45
N PHE A 40 9.13 9.43 -4.47
CA PHE A 40 9.95 9.61 -3.29
C PHE A 40 9.09 9.26 -2.07
N GLY A 41 9.35 8.09 -1.49
CA GLY A 41 8.56 7.51 -0.42
C GLY A 41 9.29 7.52 0.91
N THR A 42 8.56 7.79 1.99
CA THR A 42 9.03 7.57 3.37
C THR A 42 8.34 6.37 3.97
N ARG A 43 9.07 5.58 4.76
CA ARG A 43 8.49 4.54 5.60
C ARG A 43 7.79 5.19 6.80
N TYR A 44 6.64 5.79 6.56
CA TYR A 44 5.80 6.38 7.59
C TYR A 44 4.38 6.45 7.06
N GLY A 45 3.47 5.74 7.70
CA GLY A 45 2.06 5.74 7.32
C GLY A 45 1.15 5.88 8.54
N SER A 46 -0.15 5.70 8.34
CA SER A 46 -1.13 5.94 9.39
C SER A 46 -1.00 5.01 10.61
N ILE A 47 -0.41 3.82 10.46
CA ILE A 47 -0.25 2.88 11.58
C ILE A 47 0.92 3.22 12.51
N ASP A 48 1.81 4.12 12.09
CA ASP A 48 3.02 4.51 12.83
C ASP A 48 2.72 5.58 13.90
N ASN A 49 1.65 5.37 14.68
CA ASN A 49 1.19 6.33 15.69
C ASN A 49 1.90 6.22 17.05
N CYS A 50 2.77 5.22 17.24
CA CYS A 50 3.59 5.04 18.43
C CYS A 50 5.00 4.58 18.05
N PHE A 51 6.01 5.34 18.46
CA PHE A 51 7.39 5.11 18.01
C PHE A 51 8.42 5.65 19.00
N GLN A 52 9.66 5.21 18.84
CA GLN A 52 10.83 5.66 19.59
C GLN A 52 11.99 5.90 18.63
N ARG A 53 12.61 7.07 18.67
CA ARG A 53 13.89 7.29 18.00
C ARG A 53 15.05 6.74 18.82
N SER A 54 16.14 6.40 18.15
CA SER A 54 17.36 5.87 18.79
C SER A 54 17.99 6.80 19.83
N ASP A 55 17.72 8.11 19.77
CA ASP A 55 18.22 9.13 20.67
C ASP A 55 17.26 9.46 21.83
N GLU A 56 16.18 8.70 22.00
CA GLU A 56 15.13 8.97 22.97
C GLU A 56 15.01 7.90 24.07
N ALA A 57 14.59 8.33 25.26
CA ALA A 57 14.51 7.48 26.44
C ALA A 57 13.37 6.44 26.40
N GLY A 58 12.31 6.69 25.62
CA GLY A 58 11.15 5.81 25.53
C GLY A 58 10.24 6.16 24.37
N PRO A 59 9.23 5.31 24.09
CA PRO A 59 8.28 5.55 23.02
C PRO A 59 7.32 6.69 23.37
N GLU A 60 6.84 7.37 22.34
CA GLU A 60 5.77 8.35 22.42
C GLU A 60 4.66 8.01 21.42
N SER A 61 3.47 8.57 21.65
CA SER A 61 2.34 8.42 20.75
C SER A 61 1.90 9.77 20.19
N VAL A 62 1.46 9.75 18.93
CA VAL A 62 0.97 10.92 18.20
C VAL A 62 -0.49 10.69 17.78
N PRO A 63 -1.27 11.75 17.54
CA PRO A 63 -2.64 11.60 17.05
C PRO A 63 -2.68 10.84 15.71
N GLU A 64 -3.75 10.08 15.49
CA GLU A 64 -4.09 9.52 14.18
C GLU A 64 -4.20 10.64 13.11
N GLY A 65 -4.03 10.28 11.84
CA GLY A 65 -4.10 11.23 10.72
C GLY A 65 -2.84 12.07 10.49
N ILE A 66 -1.86 12.06 11.40
CA ILE A 66 -0.68 12.92 11.27
C ILE A 66 0.22 12.62 10.05
N ALA A 67 0.29 11.37 9.58
CA ALA A 67 1.03 11.03 8.36
C ALA A 67 0.37 11.62 7.12
N HIS A 68 -0.95 11.48 7.02
CA HIS A 68 -1.77 12.09 5.98
C HIS A 68 -1.73 13.63 6.04
N TYR A 69 -1.73 14.19 7.26
CA TYR A 69 -1.60 15.62 7.45
C TYR A 69 -0.27 16.17 6.90
N LEU A 70 0.85 15.46 7.14
CA LEU A 70 2.15 15.84 6.58
C LEU A 70 2.12 15.83 5.05
N GLU A 71 1.46 14.85 4.45
CA GLU A 71 1.29 14.76 3.00
C GLU A 71 0.70 16.04 2.41
N HIS A 72 -0.43 16.50 2.95
CA HIS A 72 -1.07 17.74 2.53
C HIS A 72 -0.13 18.94 2.72
N LYS A 73 0.56 19.01 3.86
CA LYS A 73 1.33 20.20 4.23
C LYS A 73 2.65 20.35 3.50
N LEU A 74 3.26 19.28 2.98
CA LEU A 74 4.58 19.37 2.33
C LEU A 74 4.55 20.07 0.97
N PHE A 75 3.41 20.13 0.27
CA PHE A 75 3.32 20.85 -1.00
C PHE A 75 3.43 22.37 -0.85
N GLU A 76 3.17 22.91 0.34
CA GLU A 76 3.18 24.35 0.61
C GLU A 76 4.54 24.82 1.12
N SER A 77 4.99 25.97 0.62
CA SER A 77 6.24 26.64 1.01
C SER A 77 6.05 28.17 1.11
N GLU A 78 7.05 28.89 1.60
CA GLU A 78 7.05 30.37 1.60
C GLU A 78 6.92 30.96 0.19
N GLU A 79 7.40 30.24 -0.83
CA GLU A 79 7.39 30.67 -2.24
C GLU A 79 6.11 30.26 -2.98
N GLY A 80 5.20 29.55 -2.31
CA GLY A 80 3.94 29.05 -2.88
C GLY A 80 3.87 27.52 -2.97
N ASP A 81 3.01 27.04 -3.86
CA ASP A 81 2.64 25.63 -3.99
C ASP A 81 3.54 24.89 -5.01
N ALA A 82 4.01 23.69 -4.64
CA ALA A 82 4.82 22.84 -5.51
C ALA A 82 4.12 22.41 -6.81
N PHE A 83 2.79 22.27 -6.83
CA PHE A 83 2.02 21.98 -8.04
C PHE A 83 2.16 23.07 -9.12
N GLU A 84 2.30 24.34 -8.73
CA GLU A 84 2.55 25.43 -9.68
C GLU A 84 3.95 25.31 -10.33
N ARG A 85 4.93 24.79 -9.57
CA ARG A 85 6.29 24.53 -10.08
C ARG A 85 6.27 23.38 -11.09
N PHE A 86 5.56 22.29 -10.80
CA PHE A 86 5.42 21.15 -11.73
C PHE A 86 4.64 21.51 -13.00
N SER A 87 3.64 22.38 -12.89
CA SER A 87 2.88 22.86 -14.05
C SER A 87 3.77 23.56 -15.08
N LYS A 88 4.85 24.23 -14.63
CA LYS A 88 5.83 24.90 -15.51
C LYS A 88 6.75 23.91 -16.24
N THR A 89 6.94 22.69 -15.72
CA THR A 89 7.71 21.64 -16.38
C THR A 89 6.84 20.69 -17.20
N GLY A 90 5.51 20.83 -17.14
CA GLY A 90 4.56 19.95 -17.81
C GLY A 90 4.40 18.58 -17.12
N ALA A 91 4.88 18.45 -15.88
CA ALA A 91 4.75 17.22 -15.11
C ALA A 91 3.42 17.18 -14.34
N SER A 92 2.83 15.99 -14.26
CA SER A 92 1.69 15.71 -13.40
C SER A 92 2.20 15.15 -12.08
N ALA A 93 2.12 15.94 -11.01
CA ALA A 93 2.49 15.53 -9.66
C ALA A 93 1.30 14.99 -8.88
N ASN A 94 1.57 14.18 -7.85
CA ASN A 94 0.60 13.74 -6.86
C ASN A 94 1.31 13.32 -5.56
N ALA A 95 0.55 12.99 -4.53
CA ALA A 95 1.01 12.24 -3.38
C ALA A 95 -0.08 11.27 -2.91
N PHE A 96 0.31 10.39 -1.98
CA PHE A 96 -0.64 9.60 -1.22
C PHE A 96 -0.02 9.12 0.09
N THR A 97 -0.88 8.88 1.07
CA THR A 97 -0.55 8.20 2.31
C THR A 97 -1.27 6.85 2.37
N SER A 98 -0.54 5.85 2.82
CA SER A 98 -1.03 4.50 3.08
C SER A 98 -0.83 4.15 4.55
N PHE A 99 -1.17 2.92 4.92
CA PHE A 99 -0.94 2.42 6.26
C PHE A 99 0.54 2.43 6.66
N GLU A 100 1.47 2.14 5.75
CA GLU A 100 2.90 1.96 6.07
C GLU A 100 3.84 3.02 5.47
N SER A 101 3.33 3.88 4.58
CA SER A 101 4.16 4.83 3.84
C SER A 101 3.40 6.04 3.32
N THR A 102 4.13 7.15 3.15
CA THR A 102 3.69 8.36 2.45
C THR A 102 4.62 8.58 1.26
N CYS A 103 4.05 8.81 0.08
CA CYS A 103 4.78 8.92 -1.17
C CYS A 103 4.42 10.18 -1.93
N TYR A 104 5.43 10.84 -2.48
CA TYR A 104 5.30 12.02 -3.34
C TYR A 104 5.85 11.68 -4.71
N LEU A 105 5.16 12.06 -5.78
CA LEU A 105 5.49 11.56 -7.10
C LEU A 105 5.19 12.55 -8.21
N PHE A 106 5.81 12.34 -9.36
CA PHE A 106 5.39 12.94 -10.61
C PHE A 106 5.54 11.98 -11.78
N SER A 107 4.76 12.25 -12.82
CA SER A 107 4.95 11.69 -14.16
C SER A 107 5.16 12.82 -15.15
N THR A 108 6.05 12.62 -16.12
CA THR A 108 6.32 13.61 -17.15
C THR A 108 6.76 12.96 -18.45
N THR A 109 6.60 13.66 -19.57
CA THR A 109 7.12 13.28 -20.89
C THR A 109 8.41 14.02 -21.25
N ASP A 110 8.71 15.12 -20.55
CA ASP A 110 9.90 15.95 -20.75
C ASP A 110 10.35 16.59 -19.41
N GLN A 111 11.46 17.32 -19.42
CA GLN A 111 11.98 18.10 -18.27
C GLN A 111 12.15 17.29 -16.98
N VAL A 112 12.42 15.98 -17.12
CA VAL A 112 12.56 15.02 -16.02
C VAL A 112 13.43 15.55 -14.88
N TYR A 113 14.57 16.14 -15.21
CA TYR A 113 15.54 16.61 -14.23
C TYR A 113 15.05 17.83 -13.45
N GLN A 114 14.31 18.75 -14.10
CA GLN A 114 13.73 19.91 -13.43
C GLN A 114 12.59 19.48 -12.49
N SER A 115 11.74 18.56 -12.94
CA SER A 115 10.69 17.98 -12.10
C SER A 115 11.27 17.20 -10.91
N LEU A 116 12.39 16.50 -11.12
CA LEU A 116 13.10 15.82 -10.04
C LEU A 116 13.69 16.80 -9.02
N GLU A 117 14.24 17.94 -9.47
CA GLU A 117 14.67 19.02 -8.58
C GLU A 117 13.51 19.53 -7.72
N ILE A 118 12.33 19.74 -8.32
CA ILE A 118 11.13 20.17 -7.57
C ILE A 118 10.76 19.13 -6.52
N LEU A 119 10.63 17.85 -6.90
CA LEU A 119 10.26 16.75 -5.99
C LEU A 119 11.20 16.66 -4.79
N LEU A 120 12.51 16.67 -5.04
CA LEU A 120 13.50 16.55 -3.96
C LEU A 120 13.50 17.79 -3.07
N ASP A 121 13.23 18.97 -3.62
CA ASP A 121 13.25 20.22 -2.87
C ASP A 121 12.09 20.33 -1.88
N PHE A 122 10.83 20.18 -2.34
CA PHE A 122 9.67 20.44 -1.48
C PHE A 122 9.53 19.39 -0.38
N VAL A 123 9.80 18.11 -0.68
CA VAL A 123 9.71 17.03 0.31
C VAL A 123 10.76 17.19 1.41
N GLN A 124 11.89 17.84 1.14
CA GLN A 124 12.96 18.09 2.10
C GLN A 124 12.86 19.45 2.82
N SER A 125 11.84 20.26 2.53
CA SER A 125 11.75 21.65 2.98
C SER A 125 10.38 21.95 3.59
N PRO A 126 10.06 21.38 4.77
CA PRO A 126 8.75 21.53 5.40
C PRO A 126 8.49 22.98 5.82
N TYR A 127 7.26 23.44 5.62
CA TYR A 127 6.80 24.75 6.05
C TYR A 127 5.46 24.66 6.78
N PHE A 128 5.54 24.63 8.11
CA PHE A 128 4.36 24.53 8.99
C PHE A 128 4.26 25.77 9.87
N THR A 129 3.16 26.51 9.71
CA THR A 129 2.79 27.66 10.55
C THR A 129 1.42 27.41 11.15
N GLU A 130 1.11 28.07 12.28
CA GLU A 130 -0.22 27.98 12.91
C GLU A 130 -1.36 28.29 11.93
N GLU A 131 -1.17 29.27 11.05
CA GLU A 131 -2.17 29.69 10.07
C GLU A 131 -2.40 28.60 9.00
N THR A 132 -1.32 28.10 8.39
CA THR A 132 -1.40 27.09 7.32
C THR A 132 -1.92 25.75 7.85
N VAL A 133 -1.52 25.37 9.06
CA VAL A 133 -2.05 24.17 9.74
C VAL A 133 -3.55 24.33 10.00
N ARG A 134 -4.02 25.42 10.61
CA ARG A 134 -5.46 25.59 10.84
C ARG A 134 -6.31 25.57 9.57
N LYS A 135 -5.78 26.14 8.48
CA LYS A 135 -6.43 26.08 7.16
C LYS A 135 -6.57 24.62 6.70
N GLU A 136 -5.47 23.86 6.74
CA GLU A 136 -5.45 22.47 6.27
C GLU A 136 -6.31 21.54 7.13
N GLN A 137 -6.37 21.77 8.44
CA GLN A 137 -7.25 21.02 9.35
C GLN A 137 -8.72 21.08 8.90
N GLY A 138 -9.16 22.23 8.38
CA GLY A 138 -10.51 22.40 7.86
C GLY A 138 -10.77 21.59 6.60
N ILE A 139 -9.77 21.47 5.72
CA ILE A 139 -9.85 20.71 4.46
C ILE A 139 -9.91 19.21 4.76
N ILE A 140 -8.95 18.70 5.55
CA ILE A 140 -8.90 17.30 5.97
C ILE A 140 -10.17 16.93 6.75
N GLY A 141 -10.69 17.85 7.58
CA GLY A 141 -11.95 17.63 8.29
C GLY A 141 -13.19 17.52 7.40
N GLN A 142 -13.19 18.05 6.17
CA GLN A 142 -14.24 17.78 5.18
C GLN A 142 -14.01 16.45 4.48
N GLU A 143 -12.75 16.13 4.16
CA GLU A 143 -12.37 14.87 3.53
C GLU A 143 -12.77 13.66 4.38
N ILE A 144 -12.51 13.70 5.70
CA ILE A 144 -12.96 12.67 6.65
C ILE A 144 -14.47 12.45 6.56
N LYS A 145 -15.26 13.53 6.43
CA LYS A 145 -16.72 13.41 6.29
C LYS A 145 -17.13 12.83 4.94
N MET A 146 -16.38 13.13 3.88
CA MET A 146 -16.61 12.50 2.58
C MET A 146 -16.36 10.99 2.64
N TYR A 147 -15.33 10.54 3.36
CA TYR A 147 -15.09 9.12 3.60
C TYR A 147 -16.14 8.47 4.51
N ASP A 148 -16.68 9.20 5.48
CA ASP A 148 -17.82 8.73 6.29
C ASP A 148 -19.08 8.47 5.42
N ASP A 149 -19.23 9.22 4.34
CA ASP A 149 -20.32 9.07 3.37
C ASP A 149 -19.98 8.10 2.20
N ASP A 150 -18.74 7.62 2.07
CA ASP A 150 -18.32 6.69 1.01
C ASP A 150 -18.58 5.22 1.40
N PRO A 151 -19.55 4.53 0.77
CA PRO A 151 -19.91 3.18 1.16
C PRO A 151 -18.80 2.12 0.95
N GLN A 152 -17.92 2.30 -0.05
CA GLN A 152 -16.79 1.38 -0.28
C GLN A 152 -15.74 1.53 0.82
N TRP A 153 -15.50 2.77 1.24
CA TRP A 153 -14.60 3.05 2.35
C TRP A 153 -15.15 2.51 3.68
N ARG A 154 -16.44 2.74 3.93
CA ARG A 154 -17.13 2.27 5.14
C ARG A 154 -17.15 0.76 5.26
N VAL A 155 -17.43 0.01 4.18
CA VAL A 155 -17.42 -1.45 4.24
C VAL A 155 -16.03 -2.00 4.56
N MET A 156 -14.97 -1.39 4.01
CA MET A 156 -13.59 -1.79 4.31
C MET A 156 -13.24 -1.53 5.78
N PHE A 157 -13.50 -0.32 6.30
CA PHE A 157 -13.12 0.01 7.69
C PHE A 157 -13.99 -0.70 8.73
N ASN A 158 -15.26 -0.97 8.44
CA ASN A 158 -16.09 -1.84 9.26
C ASN A 158 -15.49 -3.25 9.34
N TYR A 159 -15.05 -3.79 8.20
CA TYR A 159 -14.35 -5.07 8.15
C TYR A 159 -13.05 -5.06 8.98
N LEU A 160 -12.19 -4.05 8.82
CA LEU A 160 -10.94 -3.94 9.58
C LEU A 160 -11.21 -3.80 11.09
N LYS A 161 -12.22 -3.03 11.50
CA LYS A 161 -12.64 -2.89 12.92
C LYS A 161 -13.22 -4.17 13.51
N ALA A 162 -13.92 -4.97 12.71
CA ALA A 162 -14.42 -6.28 13.12
C ALA A 162 -13.31 -7.35 13.14
N MET A 163 -12.21 -7.14 12.43
CA MET A 163 -11.09 -8.07 12.34
C MET A 163 -9.98 -7.81 13.37
N TYR A 164 -9.60 -6.55 13.58
CA TYR A 164 -8.47 -6.15 14.42
C TYR A 164 -8.94 -5.49 15.72
N ARG A 165 -8.37 -5.91 16.86
CA ARG A 165 -8.77 -5.44 18.19
C ARG A 165 -8.01 -4.19 18.60
N SER A 166 -6.69 -4.21 18.45
CA SER A 166 -5.77 -3.21 18.98
C SER A 166 -4.86 -2.63 17.91
N HIS A 167 -4.59 -3.36 16.82
CA HIS A 167 -3.72 -2.90 15.75
C HIS A 167 -4.26 -1.62 15.08
N PRO A 168 -3.43 -0.57 14.86
CA PRO A 168 -3.88 0.71 14.30
C PRO A 168 -4.48 0.65 12.88
N ILE A 169 -4.26 -0.44 12.15
CA ILE A 169 -4.86 -0.72 10.82
C ILE A 169 -6.39 -0.59 10.80
N ARG A 170 -7.04 -0.69 11.97
CA ARG A 170 -8.48 -0.55 12.12
C ARG A 170 -8.99 0.89 12.07
N GLU A 171 -8.10 1.87 12.18
CA GLU A 171 -8.43 3.29 12.16
C GLU A 171 -8.10 3.91 10.80
N ASP A 172 -8.88 4.91 10.42
CA ASP A 172 -8.76 5.58 9.12
C ASP A 172 -7.39 6.22 8.94
N ILE A 173 -6.87 6.20 7.71
CA ILE A 173 -5.62 6.84 7.32
C ILE A 173 -5.65 8.34 7.64
N ALA A 174 -6.79 9.00 7.39
CA ALA A 174 -6.98 10.41 7.70
C ALA A 174 -7.21 10.68 9.19
N GLY A 175 -7.42 9.63 9.99
CA GLY A 175 -7.82 9.72 11.39
C GLY A 175 -9.27 10.19 11.56
N THR A 176 -9.55 10.81 12.70
CA THR A 176 -10.86 11.39 13.06
C THR A 176 -10.76 12.91 13.19
N VAL A 177 -11.90 13.61 13.06
CA VAL A 177 -11.99 15.06 13.30
C VAL A 177 -11.41 15.44 14.67
N GLU A 178 -11.65 14.61 15.69
CA GLU A 178 -11.13 14.78 17.05
C GLU A 178 -9.63 14.56 17.16
N SER A 179 -9.06 13.63 16.38
CA SER A 179 -7.62 13.38 16.36
C SER A 179 -6.86 14.50 15.64
N ILE A 180 -7.32 14.93 14.47
CA ILE A 180 -6.62 15.96 13.68
C ILE A 180 -6.69 17.33 14.35
N ALA A 181 -7.72 17.59 15.17
CA ALA A 181 -7.84 18.81 15.96
C ALA A 181 -6.74 18.97 17.04
N LYS A 182 -5.99 17.91 17.33
CA LYS A 182 -4.86 17.92 18.27
C LYS A 182 -3.52 18.14 17.57
N ILE A 183 -3.47 18.13 16.24
CA ILE A 183 -2.24 18.24 15.46
C ILE A 183 -1.80 19.70 15.44
N THR A 184 -0.56 19.95 15.86
CA THR A 184 0.06 21.29 15.88
C THR A 184 1.28 21.33 14.95
N PRO A 185 1.76 22.52 14.55
CA PRO A 185 3.02 22.65 13.81
C PRO A 185 4.18 21.91 14.48
N GLU A 186 4.28 21.94 15.81
CA GLU A 186 5.33 21.27 16.57
C GLU A 186 5.26 19.75 16.41
N LEU A 187 4.05 19.16 16.44
CA LEU A 187 3.85 17.73 16.20
C LEU A 187 4.19 17.35 14.76
N LEU A 188 3.83 18.19 13.78
CA LEU A 188 4.20 17.97 12.38
C LEU A 188 5.71 18.00 12.20
N TYR A 189 6.42 19.01 12.73
CA TYR A 189 7.87 19.04 12.71
C TYR A 189 8.48 17.86 13.48
N ARG A 190 7.89 17.44 14.60
CA ARG A 190 8.33 16.29 15.37
C ARG A 190 8.31 15.02 14.52
N CYS A 191 7.19 14.71 13.87
CA CYS A 191 7.06 13.54 13.01
C CYS A 191 7.90 13.64 11.73
N TYR A 192 7.93 14.81 11.09
CA TYR A 192 8.78 15.06 9.93
C TYR A 192 10.24 14.75 10.26
N ASN A 193 10.78 15.33 11.34
CA ASN A 193 12.16 15.12 11.76
C ASN A 193 12.46 13.69 12.25
N THR A 194 11.45 12.88 12.54
CA THR A 194 11.59 11.44 12.85
C THR A 194 11.67 10.61 11.58
N PHE A 195 10.73 10.83 10.66
CA PHE A 195 10.44 9.86 9.60
C PHE A 195 10.95 10.30 8.21
N TYR A 196 11.12 11.59 7.97
CA TYR A 196 11.67 12.14 6.71
C TYR A 196 13.20 12.24 6.74
N ASN A 197 13.83 11.38 7.54
CA ASN A 197 15.26 11.13 7.44
C ASN A 197 15.52 10.29 6.19
N LEU A 198 16.51 10.66 5.38
CA LEU A 198 16.80 10.00 4.11
C LEU A 198 17.12 8.50 4.25
N GLY A 199 17.64 8.05 5.40
CA GLY A 199 17.83 6.61 5.69
C GLY A 199 16.54 5.82 5.93
N ASN A 200 15.41 6.49 6.11
CA ASN A 200 14.06 5.91 6.24
C ASN A 200 13.22 6.13 4.96
N MET A 201 13.83 6.66 3.89
CA MET A 201 13.18 7.00 2.64
C MET A 201 13.78 6.23 1.46
N VAL A 202 13.08 6.24 0.33
CA VAL A 202 13.53 5.65 -0.94
C VAL A 202 13.06 6.51 -2.10
N LEU A 203 13.91 6.71 -3.10
CA LEU A 203 13.55 7.32 -4.37
C LEU A 203 13.59 6.26 -5.47
N ALA A 204 12.51 6.08 -6.21
CA ALA A 204 12.49 5.26 -7.41
C ALA A 204 12.19 6.10 -8.65
N ILE A 205 12.92 5.86 -9.74
CA ILE A 205 12.72 6.52 -11.04
C ILE A 205 12.67 5.46 -12.12
N ALA A 206 11.58 5.43 -12.90
CA ALA A 206 11.40 4.50 -14.02
C ALA A 206 10.97 5.24 -15.29
N GLY A 207 11.57 4.91 -16.43
CA GLY A 207 11.23 5.51 -17.72
C GLY A 207 12.44 6.00 -18.52
N ASN A 208 12.21 6.92 -19.45
CA ASN A 208 13.26 7.40 -20.35
C ASN A 208 14.07 8.54 -19.71
N PHE A 209 15.19 8.18 -19.09
CA PHE A 209 16.15 9.12 -18.50
C PHE A 209 17.57 8.54 -18.52
N GLN A 210 18.57 9.43 -18.46
CA GLN A 210 19.97 9.05 -18.25
C GLN A 210 20.28 8.94 -16.76
N VAL A 211 20.79 7.78 -16.34
CA VAL A 211 21.15 7.44 -14.94
C VAL A 211 22.08 8.49 -14.33
N ASP A 212 23.17 8.85 -15.00
CA ASP A 212 24.17 9.78 -14.47
C ASP A 212 23.60 11.18 -14.22
N LYS A 213 22.67 11.64 -15.07
CA LYS A 213 22.01 12.94 -14.89
C LYS A 213 21.02 12.93 -13.72
N ALA A 214 20.30 11.84 -13.53
CA ALA A 214 19.40 11.70 -12.38
C ALA A 214 20.20 11.66 -11.06
N LEU A 215 21.33 10.96 -11.05
CA LEU A 215 22.25 10.95 -9.91
C LEU A 215 22.88 12.31 -9.66
N ALA A 216 23.26 13.06 -10.70
CA ALA A 216 23.76 14.44 -10.53
C ALA A 216 22.73 15.38 -9.89
N VAL A 217 21.43 15.20 -10.19
CA VAL A 217 20.34 15.93 -9.50
C VAL A 217 20.26 15.49 -8.03
N CYS A 218 20.37 14.19 -7.74
CA CYS A 218 20.40 13.68 -6.37
C CYS A 218 21.58 14.27 -5.58
N ASP A 219 22.79 14.24 -6.14
CA ASP A 219 24.01 14.80 -5.53
C ASP A 219 23.87 16.31 -5.24
N LYS A 220 23.17 17.03 -6.13
CA LYS A 220 22.90 18.48 -5.98
C LYS A 220 21.85 18.77 -4.90
N MET A 221 20.79 17.97 -4.82
CA MET A 221 19.57 18.33 -4.09
C MET A 221 19.40 17.63 -2.74
N LEU A 222 19.98 16.45 -2.54
CA LEU A 222 19.82 15.68 -1.30
C LEU A 222 20.65 16.30 -0.18
N LYS A 223 19.98 16.67 0.91
CA LYS A 223 20.59 17.27 2.09
C LYS A 223 20.94 16.17 3.09
N PRO A 224 22.21 15.87 3.36
CA PRO A 224 22.56 14.85 4.34
C PRO A 224 22.04 15.21 5.74
N ALA A 225 21.48 14.23 6.44
CA ALA A 225 21.08 14.36 7.83
C ALA A 225 21.81 13.33 8.70
N ALA A 226 21.91 13.59 10.00
CA ALA A 226 22.43 12.60 10.92
C ALA A 226 21.54 11.34 10.86
N PRO A 227 22.11 10.13 10.77
CA PRO A 227 21.31 8.92 10.73
C PRO A 227 20.59 8.73 12.07
N VAL A 228 19.28 8.51 12.00
CA VAL A 228 18.43 8.17 13.13
C VAL A 228 17.67 6.91 12.76
N THR A 229 17.56 5.95 13.69
CA THR A 229 16.72 4.77 13.49
C THR A 229 15.44 4.93 14.29
N VAL A 230 14.31 4.54 13.70
CA VAL A 230 12.99 4.62 14.34
C VAL A 230 12.49 3.21 14.63
N LYS A 231 12.22 2.95 15.90
CA LYS A 231 11.52 1.74 16.35
C LYS A 231 10.03 2.04 16.43
N ARG A 232 9.23 1.35 15.62
CA ARG A 232 7.77 1.40 15.68
C ARG A 232 7.28 0.48 16.79
N VAL A 233 6.26 0.91 17.52
CA VAL A 233 5.70 0.16 18.65
C VAL A 233 4.24 -0.11 18.39
N PHE A 234 3.93 -1.38 18.11
CA PHE A 234 2.55 -1.82 17.93
C PHE A 234 2.04 -2.45 19.22
N PRO A 235 0.75 -2.26 19.54
CA PRO A 235 0.11 -3.05 20.59
C PRO A 235 0.07 -4.52 20.16
N GLN A 236 0.10 -5.43 21.13
CA GLN A 236 -0.07 -6.84 20.83
C GLN A 236 -1.46 -7.09 20.24
N GLU A 237 -1.51 -7.66 19.04
CA GLU A 237 -2.75 -7.99 18.34
C GLU A 237 -3.03 -9.50 18.47
N PRO A 238 -4.21 -9.92 18.98
CA PRO A 238 -4.56 -11.32 19.02
C PRO A 238 -4.89 -11.88 17.63
N ASP A 239 -4.57 -13.16 17.41
CA ASP A 239 -4.95 -13.91 16.22
C ASP A 239 -6.48 -14.03 16.00
N THR A 240 -7.26 -13.85 17.06
CA THR A 240 -8.74 -13.88 17.00
C THR A 240 -9.31 -12.60 16.41
N ILE A 241 -10.46 -12.73 15.75
CA ILE A 241 -11.26 -11.59 15.29
C ILE A 241 -12.01 -10.92 16.46
N VAL A 242 -12.54 -9.71 16.22
CA VAL A 242 -13.40 -9.00 17.18
C VAL A 242 -14.83 -9.53 17.07
N GLN A 243 -15.38 -9.59 15.86
CA GLN A 243 -16.71 -10.12 15.58
C GLN A 243 -16.83 -10.67 14.15
N PRO A 244 -17.65 -11.71 13.91
CA PRO A 244 -17.70 -12.38 12.60
C PRO A 244 -18.54 -11.63 11.55
N VAL A 245 -19.49 -10.79 11.97
CA VAL A 245 -20.38 -10.05 11.06
C VAL A 245 -20.56 -8.62 11.57
N VAL A 246 -20.57 -7.65 10.66
CA VAL A 246 -20.91 -6.26 10.92
C VAL A 246 -21.78 -5.71 9.79
N GLU A 247 -22.85 -5.01 10.14
CA GLU A 247 -23.79 -4.42 9.17
C GLU A 247 -23.99 -2.94 9.49
N GLU A 248 -23.97 -2.10 8.46
CA GLU A 248 -24.29 -0.67 8.53
C GLU A 248 -25.25 -0.32 7.37
N ARG A 249 -26.03 0.75 7.50
CA ARG A 249 -26.96 1.21 6.46
C ARG A 249 -26.55 2.56 5.91
N LEU A 250 -26.42 2.66 4.58
CA LEU A 250 -26.08 3.90 3.86
C LEU A 250 -26.94 4.04 2.59
N SER A 251 -26.86 5.20 1.93
CA SER A 251 -27.52 5.44 0.64
C SER A 251 -26.81 4.74 -0.51
N VAL A 252 -27.04 3.43 -0.64
CA VAL A 252 -26.57 2.59 -1.76
C VAL A 252 -27.72 1.96 -2.53
N ALA A 253 -27.53 1.71 -3.83
CA ALA A 253 -28.53 1.06 -4.68
C ALA A 253 -28.56 -0.47 -4.50
N SER A 254 -27.40 -1.07 -4.21
CA SER A 254 -27.21 -2.50 -3.95
C SER A 254 -26.36 -2.65 -2.70
N PRO A 255 -26.54 -3.71 -1.89
CA PRO A 255 -25.63 -3.96 -0.79
C PRO A 255 -24.19 -4.17 -1.27
N LEU A 256 -23.25 -3.65 -0.49
CA LEU A 256 -21.82 -3.86 -0.64
C LEU A 256 -21.33 -4.81 0.44
N PHE A 257 -20.31 -5.60 0.13
CA PHE A 257 -19.70 -6.49 1.11
C PHE A 257 -18.18 -6.48 1.06
N GLN A 258 -17.60 -6.81 2.22
CA GLN A 258 -16.21 -7.17 2.39
C GLN A 258 -16.16 -8.45 3.24
N PHE A 259 -15.67 -9.53 2.65
CA PHE A 259 -15.50 -10.82 3.32
C PHE A 259 -14.04 -11.23 3.32
N GLY A 260 -13.57 -11.94 4.34
CA GLY A 260 -12.17 -12.36 4.35
C GLY A 260 -11.71 -13.02 5.64
N PHE A 261 -10.44 -13.42 5.68
CA PHE A 261 -9.87 -14.25 6.75
C PHE A 261 -8.60 -13.63 7.32
N LYS A 262 -8.57 -13.42 8.64
CA LYS A 262 -7.38 -12.92 9.34
C LYS A 262 -6.29 -13.99 9.38
N GLU A 263 -5.11 -13.68 8.86
CA GLU A 263 -3.98 -14.60 8.90
C GLU A 263 -3.33 -14.64 10.31
N PRO A 264 -3.05 -15.83 10.88
CA PRO A 264 -2.28 -15.97 12.12
C PRO A 264 -0.90 -15.32 12.06
N GLY A 265 -0.41 -14.88 13.23
CA GLY A 265 0.97 -14.43 13.39
C GLY A 265 1.25 -13.17 12.58
N ALA A 266 0.36 -12.18 12.66
CA ALA A 266 0.45 -10.92 11.95
C ALA A 266 1.79 -10.17 12.18
N ASP A 267 2.44 -10.36 13.33
CA ASP A 267 3.76 -9.78 13.64
C ASP A 267 4.93 -10.40 12.87
N GLN A 268 4.73 -11.53 12.19
CA GLN A 268 5.79 -12.20 11.40
C GLN A 268 5.87 -11.58 10.00
N PRO A 269 7.02 -11.06 9.55
CA PRO A 269 7.14 -10.57 8.18
C PRO A 269 6.85 -11.68 7.17
N ARG A 270 6.07 -11.38 6.13
CA ARG A 270 5.84 -12.32 5.03
C ARG A 270 6.99 -12.23 4.05
N SER A 271 7.51 -13.40 3.64
CA SER A 271 8.47 -13.45 2.55
C SER A 271 7.80 -13.17 1.21
N GLU A 272 8.58 -12.83 0.20
CA GLU A 272 8.10 -12.72 -1.19
C GLU A 272 7.37 -13.99 -1.64
N LYS A 273 7.84 -15.16 -1.19
CA LYS A 273 7.22 -16.46 -1.49
C LYS A 273 5.87 -16.63 -0.83
N ASP A 274 5.71 -16.20 0.43
CA ASP A 274 4.42 -16.25 1.14
C ASP A 274 3.36 -15.42 0.42
N VAL A 275 3.74 -14.20 0.02
CA VAL A 275 2.87 -13.26 -0.72
C VAL A 275 2.46 -13.86 -2.06
N ALA A 276 3.43 -14.26 -2.87
CA ALA A 276 3.16 -14.85 -4.18
C ALA A 276 2.29 -16.13 -4.08
N ALA A 277 2.54 -16.99 -3.09
CA ALA A 277 1.76 -18.21 -2.88
C ALA A 277 0.30 -17.90 -2.50
N THR A 278 0.07 -16.88 -1.68
CA THR A 278 -1.29 -16.45 -1.33
C THR A 278 -2.01 -15.81 -2.53
N GLU A 279 -1.34 -14.99 -3.33
CA GLU A 279 -1.93 -14.38 -4.52
C GLU A 279 -2.30 -15.43 -5.58
N VAL A 280 -1.41 -16.38 -5.87
CA VAL A 280 -1.72 -17.51 -6.77
C VAL A 280 -2.89 -18.34 -6.26
N LEU A 281 -2.98 -18.54 -4.94
CA LEU A 281 -4.10 -19.24 -4.34
C LEU A 281 -5.42 -18.48 -4.51
N LEU A 282 -5.44 -17.16 -4.29
CA LEU A 282 -6.61 -16.33 -4.52
C LEU A 282 -7.03 -16.33 -5.99
N GLU A 283 -6.07 -16.19 -6.91
CA GLU A 283 -6.29 -16.31 -8.35
C GLU A 283 -6.90 -17.67 -8.73
N THR A 284 -6.45 -18.74 -8.07
CA THR A 284 -7.00 -20.10 -8.30
C THR A 284 -8.43 -20.23 -7.79
N LEU A 285 -8.74 -19.58 -6.67
CA LEU A 285 -10.04 -19.64 -6.01
C LEU A 285 -11.08 -18.75 -6.69
N ALA A 286 -10.75 -17.50 -7.02
CA ALA A 286 -11.74 -16.44 -7.19
C ALA A 286 -11.60 -15.59 -8.46
N SER A 287 -10.60 -15.83 -9.32
CA SER A 287 -10.49 -15.15 -10.61
C SER A 287 -11.72 -15.34 -11.49
N ASP A 288 -11.86 -14.50 -12.52
CA ASP A 288 -12.94 -14.60 -13.52
C ASP A 288 -12.97 -15.98 -14.20
N ALA A 289 -11.81 -16.63 -14.30
CA ALA A 289 -11.68 -17.97 -14.84
C ALA A 289 -12.06 -19.07 -13.84
N SER A 290 -12.30 -18.77 -12.57
CA SER A 290 -12.56 -19.76 -11.53
C SER A 290 -13.99 -20.32 -11.59
N PRO A 291 -14.20 -21.60 -11.21
CA PRO A 291 -15.56 -22.15 -11.09
C PRO A 291 -16.42 -21.46 -10.03
N LEU A 292 -15.81 -20.96 -8.95
CA LEU A 292 -16.50 -20.22 -7.88
C LEU A 292 -17.09 -18.93 -8.44
N PHE A 293 -16.29 -18.11 -9.10
CA PHE A 293 -16.75 -16.84 -9.66
C PHE A 293 -17.89 -17.06 -10.66
N ARG A 294 -17.72 -18.00 -11.60
CA ARG A 294 -18.77 -18.36 -12.57
C ARG A 294 -20.08 -18.78 -11.89
N ARG A 295 -20.00 -19.61 -10.85
CA ARG A 295 -21.18 -20.03 -10.07
C ARG A 295 -21.88 -18.84 -9.39
N LEU A 296 -21.11 -17.93 -8.80
CA LEU A 296 -21.65 -16.71 -8.17
C LEU A 296 -22.31 -15.79 -9.20
N LEU A 297 -21.69 -15.63 -10.37
CA LEU A 297 -22.21 -14.82 -11.47
C LEU A 297 -23.50 -15.42 -12.06
N ASP A 298 -23.53 -16.73 -12.33
CA ASP A 298 -24.71 -17.44 -12.87
C ASP A 298 -25.92 -17.37 -11.92
N GLN A 299 -25.69 -17.32 -10.61
CA GLN A 299 -26.72 -17.14 -9.59
C GLN A 299 -27.15 -15.67 -9.41
N GLY A 300 -26.48 -14.74 -10.11
CA GLY A 300 -26.65 -13.30 -9.99
C GLY A 300 -26.38 -12.82 -8.56
N LEU A 301 -25.40 -13.42 -7.89
CA LEU A 301 -24.93 -13.01 -6.56
C LEU A 301 -23.83 -11.97 -6.62
N VAL A 302 -23.01 -11.96 -7.68
CA VAL A 302 -21.96 -10.97 -7.92
C VAL A 302 -22.00 -10.49 -9.36
N ASN A 303 -21.21 -9.46 -9.69
CA ASN A 303 -21.01 -8.97 -11.06
C ASN A 303 -19.52 -8.78 -11.37
N GLU A 304 -19.17 -8.82 -12.66
CA GLU A 304 -17.79 -8.67 -13.16
C GLU A 304 -17.16 -7.32 -12.81
N SER A 305 -17.96 -6.27 -12.65
CA SER A 305 -17.45 -4.91 -12.43
C SER A 305 -17.05 -4.60 -10.98
N SER A 306 -17.56 -5.35 -10.00
CA SER A 306 -17.36 -5.04 -8.57
C SER A 306 -16.73 -6.15 -7.77
N PHE A 307 -16.84 -7.41 -8.21
CA PHE A 307 -16.25 -8.52 -7.47
C PHE A 307 -14.72 -8.45 -7.56
N SER A 308 -14.05 -8.42 -6.42
CA SER A 308 -12.59 -8.40 -6.37
C SER A 308 -12.05 -9.22 -5.22
N TYR A 309 -10.76 -9.53 -5.28
CA TYR A 309 -10.03 -10.21 -4.22
C TYR A 309 -8.63 -9.64 -4.10
N GLU A 310 -8.10 -9.63 -2.88
CA GLU A 310 -6.74 -9.18 -2.61
C GLU A 310 -6.12 -9.90 -1.41
N TYR A 311 -4.79 -9.91 -1.36
CA TYR A 311 -4.04 -10.23 -0.16
C TYR A 311 -3.51 -8.94 0.45
N PHE A 312 -4.04 -8.58 1.61
CA PHE A 312 -3.76 -7.32 2.28
C PHE A 312 -2.87 -7.56 3.51
N GLU A 313 -1.60 -7.18 3.41
CA GLU A 313 -0.60 -7.44 4.45
C GLU A 313 0.37 -6.27 4.65
N GLY A 314 0.95 -6.22 5.85
CA GLY A 314 1.96 -5.27 6.25
C GLY A 314 2.48 -5.57 7.65
N ASN A 315 3.08 -4.57 8.28
CA ASN A 315 3.68 -4.72 9.59
C ASN A 315 2.61 -4.87 10.69
N GLY A 316 2.46 -6.08 11.24
CA GLY A 316 1.50 -6.36 12.31
C GLY A 316 0.07 -6.68 11.83
N TYR A 317 -0.15 -6.85 10.52
CA TYR A 317 -1.45 -7.24 9.96
C TYR A 317 -1.31 -8.08 8.68
N ALA A 318 -2.24 -9.00 8.47
CA ALA A 318 -2.35 -9.79 7.24
C ALA A 318 -3.75 -10.41 7.12
N THR A 319 -4.40 -10.24 5.98
CA THR A 319 -5.71 -10.80 5.70
C THR A 319 -5.92 -11.02 4.20
N VAL A 320 -6.73 -12.02 3.85
CA VAL A 320 -7.26 -12.16 2.49
C VAL A 320 -8.66 -11.59 2.43
N MET A 321 -8.98 -10.91 1.33
CA MET A 321 -10.15 -10.07 1.18
C MET A 321 -10.87 -10.41 -0.12
N PHE A 322 -12.19 -10.46 -0.06
CA PHE A 322 -13.13 -10.56 -1.17
C PHE A 322 -14.14 -9.44 -1.01
N SER A 323 -14.40 -8.67 -2.06
CA SER A 323 -15.32 -7.55 -1.99
C SER A 323 -16.21 -7.48 -3.22
N GLY A 324 -17.28 -6.69 -3.13
CA GLY A 324 -18.12 -6.35 -4.28
C GLY A 324 -19.54 -6.00 -3.89
N GLU A 325 -20.40 -5.92 -4.90
CA GLU A 325 -21.84 -5.76 -4.73
C GLU A 325 -22.55 -7.10 -4.74
N SER A 326 -23.53 -7.27 -3.87
CA SER A 326 -24.39 -8.46 -3.87
C SER A 326 -25.77 -8.16 -3.29
N LYS A 327 -26.82 -8.73 -3.91
CA LYS A 327 -28.16 -8.77 -3.31
C LYS A 327 -28.24 -9.68 -2.09
N ASP A 328 -27.28 -10.59 -1.92
CA ASP A 328 -27.18 -11.53 -0.80
C ASP A 328 -25.71 -11.78 -0.42
N PRO A 329 -25.07 -10.84 0.29
CA PRO A 329 -23.69 -10.96 0.77
C PRO A 329 -23.42 -12.22 1.60
N GLN A 330 -24.40 -12.71 2.35
CA GLN A 330 -24.25 -13.90 3.17
C GLN A 330 -24.13 -15.15 2.29
N ALA A 331 -24.91 -15.26 1.22
CA ALA A 331 -24.77 -16.34 0.25
C ALA A 331 -23.40 -16.31 -0.45
N VAL A 332 -22.86 -15.13 -0.77
CA VAL A 332 -21.52 -14.99 -1.34
C VAL A 332 -20.45 -15.50 -0.37
N ALA A 333 -20.47 -15.02 0.88
CA ALA A 333 -19.53 -15.45 1.92
C ALA A 333 -19.60 -16.97 2.15
N GLN A 334 -20.81 -17.54 2.20
CA GLN A 334 -21.02 -18.97 2.37
C GLN A 334 -20.47 -19.78 1.18
N ALA A 335 -20.67 -19.32 -0.06
CA ALA A 335 -20.12 -19.99 -1.24
C ALA A 335 -18.58 -19.93 -1.30
N ILE A 336 -17.96 -18.84 -0.83
CA ILE A 336 -16.51 -18.73 -0.70
C ILE A 336 -16.01 -19.73 0.36
N LEU A 337 -16.65 -19.79 1.53
CA LEU A 337 -16.32 -20.75 2.60
C LEU A 337 -16.40 -22.20 2.10
N GLU A 338 -17.46 -22.56 1.39
CA GLU A 338 -17.63 -23.91 0.84
C GLU A 338 -16.55 -24.27 -0.18
N GLU A 339 -16.12 -23.31 -1.01
CA GLU A 339 -15.04 -23.54 -1.98
C GLU A 339 -13.70 -23.76 -1.28
N VAL A 340 -13.40 -22.95 -0.27
CA VAL A 340 -12.22 -23.08 0.58
C VAL A 340 -12.22 -24.43 1.30
N GLU A 341 -13.33 -24.81 1.93
CA GLU A 341 -13.48 -26.10 2.62
C GLU A 341 -13.34 -27.27 1.64
N ARG A 342 -13.80 -27.12 0.38
CA ARG A 342 -13.56 -28.11 -0.68
C ARG A 342 -12.08 -28.25 -0.97
N PHE A 343 -11.37 -27.15 -1.21
CA PHE A 343 -9.92 -27.19 -1.49
C PHE A 343 -9.14 -27.78 -0.30
N GLN A 344 -9.54 -27.50 0.94
CA GLN A 344 -8.91 -28.07 2.13
C GLN A 344 -9.13 -29.59 2.25
N ARG A 345 -10.29 -30.10 1.82
CA ARG A 345 -10.64 -31.52 1.87
C ARG A 345 -10.06 -32.31 0.69
N GLU A 346 -10.11 -31.75 -0.52
CA GLU A 346 -9.81 -32.43 -1.78
C GLU A 346 -8.44 -32.07 -2.35
N GLY A 347 -7.79 -31.03 -1.83
CA GLY A 347 -6.57 -30.45 -2.37
C GLY A 347 -6.85 -29.37 -3.42
N ILE A 348 -5.83 -28.56 -3.71
CA ILE A 348 -5.89 -27.56 -4.78
C ILE A 348 -5.73 -28.30 -6.13
N PRO A 349 -6.62 -28.11 -7.12
CA PRO A 349 -6.44 -28.74 -8.43
C PRO A 349 -5.15 -28.26 -9.11
N ALA A 350 -4.21 -29.17 -9.36
CA ALA A 350 -2.86 -28.84 -9.86
C ALA A 350 -2.87 -28.05 -11.18
N GLU A 351 -3.75 -28.41 -12.13
CA GLU A 351 -3.87 -27.70 -13.40
C GLU A 351 -4.42 -26.27 -13.23
N ALA A 352 -5.32 -26.07 -12.25
CA ALA A 352 -5.85 -24.74 -11.96
C ALA A 352 -4.77 -23.86 -11.33
N PHE A 353 -4.01 -24.40 -10.37
CA PHE A 353 -2.89 -23.70 -9.74
C PHE A 353 -1.82 -23.29 -10.76
N GLU A 354 -1.39 -24.20 -11.64
CA GLU A 354 -0.40 -23.88 -12.68
C GLU A 354 -0.90 -22.84 -13.69
N ARG A 355 -2.20 -22.87 -14.03
CA ARG A 355 -2.81 -21.85 -14.88
C ARG A 355 -2.80 -20.48 -14.20
N SER A 356 -3.23 -20.40 -12.94
CA SER A 356 -3.27 -19.17 -12.14
C SER A 356 -1.87 -18.59 -11.92
N LYS A 357 -0.87 -19.44 -11.63
CA LYS A 357 0.54 -19.04 -11.55
C LYS A 357 1.04 -18.39 -12.84
N ARG A 358 0.70 -19.00 -14.00
CA ARG A 358 1.07 -18.45 -15.32
C ARG A 358 0.36 -17.14 -15.65
N ALA A 359 -0.91 -17.01 -15.26
CA ALA A 359 -1.69 -15.79 -15.44
C ALA A 359 -1.05 -14.61 -14.69
N LEU A 360 -0.86 -14.77 -13.38
CA LEU A 360 -0.21 -13.74 -12.55
C LEU A 360 1.22 -13.44 -12.99
N TYR A 361 2.01 -14.45 -13.38
CA TYR A 361 3.33 -14.20 -13.94
C TYR A 361 3.26 -13.30 -15.20
N GLY A 362 2.29 -13.58 -16.09
CA GLY A 362 2.04 -12.77 -17.27
C GLY A 362 1.67 -11.32 -16.93
N GLU A 363 0.83 -11.11 -15.91
CA GLU A 363 0.46 -9.79 -15.42
C GLU A 363 1.64 -9.02 -14.84
N LEU A 364 2.48 -9.67 -14.02
CA LEU A 364 3.69 -9.06 -13.47
C LEU A 364 4.67 -8.65 -14.57
N VAL A 365 4.88 -9.50 -15.57
CA VAL A 365 5.72 -9.16 -16.73
C VAL A 365 5.10 -8.02 -17.53
N ALA A 366 3.78 -8.00 -17.72
CA ALA A 366 3.11 -6.90 -18.40
C ALA A 366 3.24 -5.57 -17.64
N ALA A 367 3.16 -5.60 -16.31
CA ALA A 367 3.34 -4.42 -15.45
C ALA A 367 4.74 -3.79 -15.59
N LEU A 368 5.78 -4.56 -15.97
CA LEU A 368 7.12 -4.05 -16.28
C LEU A 368 7.20 -3.21 -17.59
N ASN A 369 6.06 -2.98 -18.25
CA ASN A 369 5.92 -2.02 -19.35
C ASN A 369 5.33 -0.67 -18.91
N SER A 370 4.86 -0.55 -17.67
CA SER A 370 4.30 0.68 -17.10
C SER A 370 5.29 1.34 -16.15
N THR A 371 5.74 2.56 -16.47
CA THR A 371 6.70 3.29 -15.63
C THR A 371 6.17 3.56 -14.23
N GLY A 372 4.86 3.86 -14.11
CA GLY A 372 4.21 4.05 -12.82
C GLY A 372 4.17 2.75 -12.01
N SER A 373 3.79 1.63 -12.62
CA SER A 373 3.73 0.32 -11.95
C SER A 373 5.12 -0.13 -11.47
N ILE A 374 6.16 0.05 -12.30
CA ILE A 374 7.54 -0.25 -11.94
C ILE A 374 7.98 0.57 -10.73
N ALA A 375 7.82 1.90 -10.78
CA ALA A 375 8.34 2.78 -9.75
C ALA A 375 7.61 2.57 -8.41
N ASN A 376 6.28 2.42 -8.43
CA ASN A 376 5.49 2.08 -7.23
C ASN A 376 5.85 0.70 -6.69
N GLY A 377 6.01 -0.31 -7.55
CA GLY A 377 6.42 -1.65 -7.14
C GLY A 377 7.80 -1.67 -6.48
N LEU A 378 8.77 -0.90 -7.02
CA LEU A 378 10.10 -0.76 -6.44
C LEU A 378 10.06 -0.14 -5.03
N VAL A 379 9.29 0.95 -4.85
CA VAL A 379 9.14 1.59 -3.53
C VAL A 379 8.45 0.63 -2.55
N ASN A 380 7.33 0.03 -2.94
CA ASN A 380 6.57 -0.87 -2.08
C ASN A 380 7.42 -2.05 -1.60
N MET A 381 8.11 -2.74 -2.52
CA MET A 381 8.99 -3.85 -2.18
C MET A 381 10.11 -3.39 -1.25
N HIS A 382 10.79 -2.29 -1.57
CA HIS A 382 11.90 -1.79 -0.76
C HIS A 382 11.48 -1.43 0.67
N LEU A 383 10.36 -0.70 0.83
CA LEU A 383 9.85 -0.30 2.15
C LEU A 383 9.43 -1.50 3.01
N LYS A 384 8.98 -2.59 2.38
CA LYS A 384 8.69 -3.87 3.03
C LYS A 384 9.93 -4.77 3.23
N GLY A 385 11.12 -4.32 2.83
CA GLY A 385 12.36 -5.09 2.95
C GLY A 385 12.47 -6.24 1.95
N ARG A 386 11.73 -6.18 0.85
CA ARG A 386 11.66 -7.16 -0.24
C ARG A 386 12.32 -6.62 -1.51
N GLU A 387 12.48 -7.49 -2.50
CA GLU A 387 13.04 -7.12 -3.81
C GLU A 387 12.15 -7.60 -4.97
N LEU A 388 11.94 -6.72 -5.96
CA LEU A 388 10.99 -6.89 -7.06
C LEU A 388 11.23 -8.17 -7.87
N PHE A 389 12.47 -8.39 -8.33
CA PHE A 389 12.77 -9.57 -9.14
C PHE A 389 12.80 -10.85 -8.32
N THR A 390 13.17 -10.78 -7.04
CA THR A 390 13.07 -11.89 -6.10
C THR A 390 11.62 -12.32 -5.91
N TYR A 391 10.68 -11.38 -5.86
CA TYR A 391 9.24 -11.68 -5.85
C TYR A 391 8.77 -12.34 -7.14
N ILE A 392 9.14 -11.81 -8.31
CA ILE A 392 8.79 -12.42 -9.61
C ILE A 392 9.36 -13.84 -9.73
N ASP A 393 10.63 -14.02 -9.37
CA ASP A 393 11.30 -15.33 -9.38
C ASP A 393 10.64 -16.31 -8.39
N SER A 394 10.25 -15.82 -7.21
CA SER A 394 9.52 -16.60 -6.20
C SER A 394 8.20 -17.10 -6.76
N LEU A 395 7.38 -16.22 -7.35
CA LEU A 395 6.09 -16.57 -7.95
C LEU A 395 6.26 -17.65 -9.02
N ALA A 396 7.20 -17.49 -9.95
CA ALA A 396 7.40 -18.44 -11.02
C ALA A 396 7.93 -19.81 -10.55
N SER A 397 8.66 -19.83 -9.43
CA SER A 397 9.21 -21.05 -8.82
C SER A 397 8.25 -21.76 -7.86
N LEU A 398 7.06 -21.20 -7.62
CA LEU A 398 6.08 -21.79 -6.71
C LEU A 398 5.68 -23.19 -7.13
N ARG A 399 5.50 -24.03 -6.11
CA ARG A 399 4.98 -25.38 -6.21
C ARG A 399 3.60 -25.46 -5.56
N LEU A 400 2.83 -26.48 -5.93
CA LEU A 400 1.49 -26.69 -5.40
C LEU A 400 1.47 -26.77 -3.86
N GLU A 401 2.48 -27.40 -3.26
CA GLU A 401 2.59 -27.56 -1.81
C GLU A 401 2.71 -26.22 -1.08
N ASP A 402 3.30 -25.21 -1.75
CA ASP A 402 3.40 -23.86 -1.20
C ASP A 402 1.99 -23.23 -1.09
N GLY A 403 1.14 -23.44 -2.10
CA GLY A 403 -0.26 -23.05 -2.07
C GLY A 403 -1.08 -23.82 -1.01
N GLU A 404 -0.85 -25.12 -0.86
CA GLU A 404 -1.54 -25.96 0.13
C GLU A 404 -1.16 -25.60 1.58
N GLU A 405 0.09 -25.16 1.81
CA GLU A 405 0.52 -24.61 3.09
C GLU A 405 -0.22 -23.32 3.41
N ARG A 406 -0.27 -22.38 2.46
CA ARG A 406 -0.99 -21.11 2.63
C ARG A 406 -2.49 -21.33 2.82
N LEU A 407 -3.10 -22.26 2.09
CA LEU A 407 -4.51 -22.62 2.22
C LEU A 407 -4.87 -23.05 3.65
N ARG A 408 -4.05 -23.91 4.27
CA ARG A 408 -4.27 -24.37 5.64
C ARG A 408 -4.00 -23.29 6.68
N LYS A 409 -2.99 -22.43 6.43
CA LYS A 409 -2.60 -21.38 7.37
C LYS A 409 -3.59 -20.22 7.40
N VAL A 410 -3.98 -19.72 6.23
CA VAL A 410 -4.71 -18.44 6.06
C VAL A 410 -6.21 -18.63 6.23
N PHE A 411 -6.78 -19.67 5.62
CA PHE A 411 -8.23 -19.80 5.49
C PHE A 411 -8.85 -20.57 6.67
N GLN A 412 -8.96 -19.90 7.82
CA GLN A 412 -9.56 -20.45 9.04
C GLN A 412 -10.94 -19.84 9.28
N ARG A 413 -12.00 -20.65 9.23
CA ARG A 413 -13.40 -20.20 9.31
C ARG A 413 -13.69 -19.37 10.56
N GLU A 414 -13.14 -19.75 11.70
CA GLU A 414 -13.28 -19.04 12.98
C GLU A 414 -12.61 -17.65 12.99
N ARG A 415 -11.83 -17.33 11.95
CA ARG A 415 -11.16 -16.03 11.76
C ARG A 415 -11.70 -15.26 10.56
N SER A 416 -12.88 -15.64 10.06
CA SER A 416 -13.52 -14.93 8.95
C SER A 416 -14.41 -13.78 9.45
N VAL A 417 -14.42 -12.67 8.71
CA VAL A 417 -15.28 -11.51 8.96
C VAL A 417 -16.05 -11.18 7.71
N LEU A 418 -17.35 -10.90 7.85
CA LEU A 418 -18.21 -10.30 6.83
C LEU A 418 -18.66 -8.90 7.27
N SER A 419 -18.28 -7.88 6.52
CA SER A 419 -18.88 -6.54 6.61
C SER A 419 -19.86 -6.32 5.48
N VAL A 420 -21.00 -5.71 5.78
CA VAL A 420 -22.04 -5.38 4.81
C VAL A 420 -22.52 -3.95 4.98
N ILE A 421 -22.61 -3.23 3.87
CA ILE A 421 -23.40 -1.99 3.79
C ILE A 421 -24.72 -2.32 3.11
N LEU A 422 -25.82 -2.06 3.80
CA LEU A 422 -27.18 -2.26 3.30
C LEU A 422 -27.78 -0.93 2.81
N PRO A 423 -28.65 -0.94 1.79
CA PRO A 423 -29.50 0.20 1.47
C PRO A 423 -30.35 0.61 2.68
N HIS A 424 -30.68 1.90 2.79
CA HIS A 424 -31.63 2.40 3.81
C HIS A 424 -32.98 1.70 3.76
#